data_AF-A0A9D6UYE2-F1
#
_entry.id   AF-A0A9D6UYE2-F1
#
_cell.length_a   1.000
_cell.length_b   1.000
_cell.length_c   1.000
_cell.angle_alpha   90.00
_cell.angle_beta   90.00
_cell.angle_gamma   90.00
#
_symmetry.space_group_name_H-M   'P 1'
#
loop_
_entity.id
_entity.type
_entity.pdbx_description
1 polymer ?
#
loop_
_entity_poly.entity_id
_entity_poly.type
_entity_poly.pdbx_seq_one_letter_code
_entity_poly.pdbx_strand_id
1 'polypeptide(L)' 'MEPATIPDPPGFRDLSKAEQIRYLQALWDRIAEKPGEIPVPESHLALAEDRLAEYRRDPSRAQPAHDVLDRLAKNEL' A
#
# COMPACT_ATOMS: atom_id res chain seq x y z
N MET A 1 20.01 -0.18 -3.66
CA MET A 1 19.73 0.78 -4.74
C MET A 1 20.05 2.15 -4.18
N GLU A 2 20.98 2.89 -4.80
CA GLU A 2 21.18 4.29 -4.43
C GLU A 2 19.90 5.08 -4.76
N PRO A 3 19.44 6.00 -3.89
CA PRO A 3 18.27 6.79 -4.18
C PRO A 3 18.59 7.70 -5.36
N ALA A 4 18.03 7.39 -6.52
CA ALA A 4 17.95 8.37 -7.60
C ALA A 4 17.12 9.55 -7.09
N THR A 5 17.75 10.71 -6.88
CA THR A 5 17.04 11.95 -6.55
C THR A 5 16.25 12.38 -7.77
N ILE A 6 14.98 11.96 -7.84
CA ILE A 6 14.02 12.45 -8.82
C ILE A 6 13.60 13.86 -8.36
N PRO A 7 13.74 14.91 -9.19
CA PRO A 7 13.31 16.25 -8.81
C PRO A 7 11.79 16.30 -8.66
N ASP A 8 11.32 17.18 -7.77
CA ASP A 8 9.89 17.41 -7.61
C ASP A 8 9.28 17.95 -8.92
N PRO A 9 8.06 17.52 -9.28
CA PRO A 9 7.37 18.09 -10.43
C PRO A 9 7.08 19.59 -10.18
N PRO A 10 7.03 20.40 -11.25
CA PRO A 10 6.77 21.84 -11.13
C PRO A 10 5.52 22.15 -10.29
N GLY A 11 5.62 23.12 -9.39
CA GLY A 11 4.53 23.57 -8.51
C GLY A 11 4.22 22.65 -7.31
N PHE A 12 4.81 21.45 -7.21
CA PHE A 12 4.55 20.54 -6.09
C PHE A 12 4.94 21.13 -4.73
N ARG A 13 6.03 21.90 -4.68
CA ARG A 13 6.51 22.55 -3.45
C ARG A 13 5.61 23.67 -2.95
N ASP A 14 4.81 24.26 -3.84
CA ASP A 14 3.91 25.37 -3.52
C ASP A 14 2.55 24.87 -2.98
N LEU A 15 2.26 23.58 -3.13
CA LEU A 15 1.06 22.94 -2.60
C LEU A 15 1.10 22.85 -1.06
N SER A 16 -0.07 22.99 -0.43
CA SER A 16 -0.23 22.63 0.98
C SER A 16 0.03 21.13 1.19
N LYS A 17 0.33 20.72 2.43
CA LYS A 17 0.58 19.29 2.73
C LYS A 17 -0.60 18.39 2.36
N ALA A 18 -1.84 18.86 2.57
CA ALA A 18 -3.03 18.13 2.17
C ALA A 18 -3.10 17.94 0.65
N GLU A 19 -2.71 18.95 -0.13
CA GLU A 19 -2.66 18.86 -1.59
C GLU A 19 -1.51 18.00 -2.09
N GLN A 20 -0.34 18.04 -1.45
CA GLN A 20 0.77 17.13 -1.74
C GLN A 20 0.35 15.66 -1.55
N ILE A 21 -0.37 15.36 -0.47
CA ILE A 21 -0.89 14.00 -0.21
C ILE A 21 -1.91 13.60 -1.29
N ARG A 22 -2.85 14.49 -1.63
CA ARG A 22 -3.81 14.22 -2.71
C ARG A 22 -3.14 14.01 -4.07
N TYR A 23 -2.09 14.78 -4.35
CA TYR A 23 -1.30 14.64 -5.57
C TYR A 23 -0.59 13.28 -5.63
N LEU A 24 0.05 12.86 -4.53
CA LEU A 24 0.66 11.53 -4.42
C LEU A 24 -0.37 10.42 -4.63
N GLN A 25 -1.57 10.56 -4.04
CA GLN A 25 -2.65 9.60 -4.25
C GLN A 25 -3.04 9.50 -5.73
N ALA A 26 -3.24 10.63 -6.42
CA ALA A 26 -3.59 10.63 -7.84
C ALA A 26 -2.50 10.00 -8.73
N LEU A 27 -1.22 10.20 -8.39
CA LEU A 27 -0.13 9.51 -9.07
C LEU A 27 -0.15 8.00 -8.79
N TRP A 28 -0.41 7.60 -7.55
CA TRP A 28 -0.53 6.20 -7.18
C TRP A 28 -1.69 5.51 -7.91
N ASP A 29 -2.84 6.16 -8.00
CA ASP A 29 -4.00 5.65 -8.72
C ASP A 29 -3.65 5.39 -10.19
N ARG A 30 -2.91 6.30 -10.83
CA ARG A 30 -2.43 6.14 -12.20
C ARG A 30 -1.42 5.00 -12.35
N ILE A 31 -0.49 4.83 -11.40
CA ILE A 31 0.43 3.69 -11.38
C ILE A 31 -0.35 2.37 -11.24
N ALA A 32 -1.41 2.38 -10.42
CA ALA A 32 -2.25 1.23 -10.15
C ALA A 32 -3.20 0.85 -11.30
N GLU A 33 -3.36 1.69 -12.34
CA GLU A 33 -4.17 1.37 -13.53
C GLU A 33 -3.73 0.08 -14.25
N LYS A 34 -2.45 -0.30 -14.10
CA LYS A 34 -1.89 -1.52 -14.68
C LYS A 34 -1.19 -2.37 -13.61
N PRO A 35 -1.96 -3.12 -12.79
CA PRO A 35 -1.41 -3.86 -11.66
C PRO A 35 -0.31 -4.86 -12.04
N GLY A 36 -0.38 -5.44 -13.24
CA GLY A 36 0.62 -6.41 -13.73
C GLY A 36 2.00 -5.81 -14.07
N GLU A 37 2.10 -4.49 -14.22
CA GLU A 37 3.38 -3.79 -14.44
C GLU A 37 4.05 -3.37 -13.12
N ILE A 38 3.37 -3.51 -11.97
CA ILE A 38 3.91 -3.13 -10.67
C ILE A 38 4.91 -4.22 -10.23
N PRO A 39 6.20 -3.88 -10.05
CA PRO A 39 7.18 -4.85 -9.59
C PRO A 39 6.86 -5.27 -8.15
N VAL A 40 6.86 -6.57 -7.90
CA VAL A 40 6.74 -7.13 -6.55
C VAL A 40 8.14 -7.54 -6.10
N PRO A 41 8.75 -6.83 -5.12
CA PRO A 41 10.03 -7.23 -4.56
C PRO A 41 9.97 -8.64 -3.96
N GLU A 42 11.04 -9.41 -4.11
CA GLU A 42 11.14 -10.76 -3.52
C GLU A 42 10.90 -10.74 -2.01
N SER A 43 11.34 -9.68 -1.32
CA SER A 43 11.10 -9.50 0.10
C SER A 43 9.61 -9.39 0.46
N HIS A 44 8.77 -8.85 -0.43
CA HIS A 44 7.33 -8.79 -0.21
C HIS A 44 6.69 -10.17 -0.39
N LEU A 45 7.17 -10.96 -1.37
CA LEU A 45 6.72 -12.34 -1.57
C LEU A 45 7.09 -13.22 -0.38
N ALA A 46 8.35 -13.17 0.07
CA ALA A 46 8.83 -13.90 1.24
C ALA A 46 7.98 -13.60 2.49
N LEU A 47 7.69 -12.32 2.75
CA LEU A 47 6.82 -11.93 3.85
C LEU A 47 5.39 -12.49 3.70
N ALA A 48 4.84 -12.52 2.49
CA ALA A 48 3.51 -13.08 2.25
C ALA A 48 3.49 -14.60 2.47
N GLU A 49 4.53 -15.31 2.04
CA GLU A 49 4.70 -16.74 2.25
C GLU A 49 4.83 -17.09 3.73
N ASP A 50 5.64 -16.33 4.48
CA ASP A 50 5.82 -16.50 5.92
C ASP A 50 4.49 -16.33 6.67
N ARG A 51 3.76 -15.26 6.39
CA ARG A 51 2.43 -14.99 7.00
C ARG A 51 1.41 -16.08 6.64
N LEU A 52 1.46 -16.58 5.41
CA LEU A 52 0.58 -17.67 4.98
C LEU A 52 0.94 -18.99 5.69
N ALA A 53 2.22 -19.27 5.90
CA ALA A 53 2.67 -20.43 6.66
C ALA A 53 2.26 -20.34 8.14
N GLU A 54 2.36 -19.17 8.76
CA GLU A 54 1.88 -18.91 10.12
C GLU A 54 0.37 -19.16 10.24
N TYR A 55 -0.43 -18.61 9.33
CA TYR A 55 -1.87 -18.86 9.28
C TYR A 55 -2.21 -20.35 9.15
N ARG A 56 -1.49 -21.08 8.29
CA ARG A 56 -1.72 -22.53 8.12
C ARG A 56 -1.41 -23.33 9.39
N ARG A 57 -0.48 -22.87 10.24
CA ARG A 57 -0.14 -23.51 11.51
C ARG A 57 -1.20 -23.24 12.58
N ASP A 58 -1.77 -22.02 12.60
CA ASP A 58 -2.81 -21.64 13.55
C ASP A 58 -3.86 -20.71 12.87
N PRO A 59 -4.87 -21.31 12.22
CA PRO A 59 -5.89 -20.54 11.51
C PRO A 59 -6.73 -19.64 12.43
N SER A 60 -6.79 -19.94 13.74
CA SER A 60 -7.60 -19.20 14.71
C SER A 60 -7.13 -17.76 14.95
N ARG A 61 -5.89 -17.46 14.56
CA ARG A 61 -5.28 -16.13 14.69
C ARG A 61 -5.63 -15.17 13.56
N ALA A 62 -6.22 -15.65 12.47
CA ALA A 62 -6.62 -14.79 11.36
C ALA A 62 -8.04 -14.27 11.55
N GLN A 63 -8.28 -13.08 11.00
CA GLN A 63 -9.62 -12.50 10.86
C GLN A 63 -10.01 -12.49 9.38
N PRO A 64 -11.25 -12.84 9.04
CA PRO A 64 -11.75 -12.68 7.69
C PRO A 64 -11.63 -11.21 7.24
N ALA A 65 -11.18 -11.00 6.00
CA ALA A 65 -10.97 -9.66 5.47
C ALA A 65 -12.24 -8.80 5.49
N HIS A 66 -13.41 -9.40 5.23
CA HIS A 66 -14.69 -8.68 5.26
C HIS A 66 -14.99 -8.14 6.67
N ASP A 67 -14.76 -8.92 7.73
CA ASP A 67 -14.98 -8.46 9.11
C ASP A 67 -14.09 -7.26 9.47
N VAL A 68 -12.83 -7.29 9.02
CA VAL A 68 -11.89 -6.18 9.22
C VAL A 68 -12.33 -4.95 8.45
N LEU A 69 -12.69 -5.10 7.17
CA LEU A 69 -13.13 -4.00 6.31
C LEU A 69 -14.44 -3.37 6.83
N ASP A 70 -15.40 -4.19 7.26
CA ASP A 70 -16.67 -3.73 7.82
C ASP A 70 -16.45 -2.94 9.11
N ARG A 71 -15.51 -3.37 9.97
CA ARG A 71 -15.14 -2.63 11.19
C ARG A 71 -14.51 -1.28 10.88
N LEU A 72 -13.57 -1.23 9.92
CA LEU A 72 -12.92 0.01 9.50
C LEU A 72 -13.90 1.00 8.87
N ALA A 73 -14.85 0.51 8.07
CA ALA A 73 -15.88 1.35 7.45
C ALA A 73 -16.84 1.96 8.50
N LYS A 74 -17.00 1.33 9.67
CA LYS A 74 -17.87 1.80 10.75
C LYS A 74 -17.20 2.82 11.71
N ASN A 75 -15.93 3.17 11.52
CA ASN A 75 -15.17 4.08 12.40
C ASN A 75 -15.18 3.68 13.90
N GLU A 76 -15.20 2.38 14.21
CA GLU A 76 -14.99 1.88 15.57
C GLU A 76 -13.50 1.55 15.75
N LEU A 77 -12.72 2.58 16.13
CA LEU A 77 -11.34 2.44 16.63
C LEU A 77 -11.33 2.23 18.14
#